data_AF-A0A7N9AR73-F1
#
_entry.id   AF-A0A7N9AR73-F1
#
_cell.length_a   1.000
_cell.length_b   1.000
_cell.length_c   1.000
_cell.angle_alpha   90.00
_cell.angle_beta   90.00
_cell.angle_gamma   90.00
#
_symmetry.space_group_name_H-M   'P 1'
#
loop_
_entity.id
_entity.type
_entity.pdbx_description
1 polymer ?
#
loop_
_entity_poly.entity_id
_entity_poly.type
_entity_poly.pdbx_seq_one_letter_code
_entity_poly.pdbx_strand_id
1 'polypeptide(L)'
;MGFADLLDEVGGFGRYQWLHVTLISLPGLLMASQNLLNNFVSGIPEHHCSLLSNYSVHNLSHYQVTRAFIPLDSSGNKLDGCRRYVEPQWQLLGANSSANASHAQTEECLDGWTYDRSEFLATTVSEWDLVCSLRPLKQMIQTIYMGGVLTGAIIYGGLSDRFGRRSVLIWSYLGMAVSGVILNGVSLSNCPPVQTDHVSSDVFLFVYLSEVEWIPTKERTIVGTLTSFFFTFGQMILAGLAYWLRDWRKLQVVTCAPQFLFFAYSWWYSESARWLVLNRRSDEALKSLHRVARINGKPEMIDKLTLEVLHSHMKKEIESSHSSFTAYDLLKTKGMRRISICLIAVWFSTSFAYYGLAMDLQKFGVSIYLMQIIFGAVDFPAKLLALGMLSYLGRRVSQAACLFLSALVIFTNIFVPTDMQTIRTTLACLGKGFTSASFTTVYLYTGELYPTVIRQTGMGFVSTFARVGSMAAPAVLILDEVLPALPSVVYGGAAVLAGFFACFLPETLNVPLPDTIEDVEEKWDLSNNQMKVILICKNTEKLNH
;
A
#
# COMPACT_ATOMS: atom_id res chain seq x y z
N MET A 1 6.21 -22.40 27.74
CA MET A 1 5.05 -22.57 26.86
C MET A 1 4.46 -21.20 26.65
N GLY A 2 4.28 -20.80 25.39
CA GLY A 2 3.73 -19.49 25.04
C GLY A 2 2.26 -19.58 24.67
N PHE A 3 1.61 -18.44 24.48
CA PHE A 3 0.20 -18.38 24.06
C PHE A 3 -0.10 -19.15 22.75
N ALA A 4 0.90 -19.33 21.88
CA ALA A 4 0.74 -20.12 20.66
C ALA A 4 0.47 -21.61 20.95
N ASP A 5 1.09 -22.17 21.99
CA ASP A 5 0.90 -23.57 22.39
C ASP A 5 -0.54 -23.79 22.89
N LEU A 6 -1.07 -22.80 23.62
CA LEU A 6 -2.46 -22.80 24.10
C LEU A 6 -3.47 -22.83 22.93
N LEU A 7 -3.20 -22.09 21.84
CA LEU A 7 -4.05 -22.12 20.64
C LEU A 7 -4.02 -23.49 19.96
N ASP A 8 -2.86 -24.15 19.92
CA ASP A 8 -2.73 -25.51 19.38
C ASP A 8 -3.55 -26.51 20.20
N GLU A 9 -3.52 -26.40 21.53
CA GLU A 9 -4.34 -27.22 22.43
C GLU A 9 -5.85 -27.02 22.18
N VAL A 10 -6.30 -25.77 22.01
CA VAL A 10 -7.70 -25.37 21.78
C VAL A 10 -8.21 -25.71 20.37
N GLY A 11 -7.38 -26.29 19.50
CA GLY A 11 -7.80 -26.79 18.19
C GLY A 11 -6.91 -26.38 17.02
N GLY A 12 -5.82 -25.64 17.26
CA GLY A 12 -4.90 -25.19 16.23
C GLY A 12 -5.64 -24.39 15.15
N PHE A 13 -5.34 -24.67 13.88
CA PHE A 13 -6.02 -24.05 12.74
C PHE A 13 -7.36 -24.75 12.43
N GLY A 14 -8.32 -24.59 13.34
CA GLY A 14 -9.65 -25.20 13.28
C GLY A 14 -10.70 -24.38 12.53
N ARG A 15 -11.98 -24.74 12.70
CA ARG A 15 -13.13 -24.11 12.04
C ARG A 15 -13.28 -22.63 12.41
N TYR A 16 -13.02 -22.28 13.67
CA TYR A 16 -13.10 -20.89 14.12
C TYR A 16 -12.07 -20.02 13.41
N GLN A 17 -10.83 -20.49 13.32
CA GLN A 17 -9.73 -19.77 12.68
C GLN A 17 -10.01 -19.54 11.20
N TRP A 18 -10.46 -20.57 10.47
CA TRP A 18 -10.88 -20.43 9.08
C TRP A 18 -11.99 -19.40 8.88
N LEU A 19 -13.04 -19.47 9.71
CA LEU A 19 -14.16 -18.54 9.64
C LEU A 19 -13.72 -17.11 9.99
N HIS A 20 -12.90 -16.96 11.04
CA HIS A 20 -12.39 -15.67 11.50
C HIS A 20 -11.50 -15.01 10.44
N VAL A 21 -10.53 -15.74 9.90
CA VAL A 21 -9.64 -15.26 8.83
C VAL A 21 -10.43 -14.83 7.61
N THR A 22 -11.36 -15.68 7.13
CA THR A 22 -12.14 -15.36 5.94
C THR A 22 -13.00 -14.10 6.16
N LEU A 23 -13.68 -13.99 7.30
CA LEU A 23 -14.55 -12.86 7.60
C LEU A 23 -13.77 -11.56 7.87
N ILE A 24 -12.56 -11.62 8.43
CA ILE A 24 -11.76 -10.43 8.72
C ILE A 24 -10.93 -9.99 7.50
N SER A 25 -10.59 -10.91 6.61
CA SER A 25 -9.93 -10.64 5.31
C SER A 25 -10.88 -10.11 4.23
N LEU A 26 -12.19 -10.43 4.28
CA LEU A 26 -13.17 -10.00 3.28
C LEU A 26 -13.23 -8.45 3.12
N PRO A 27 -13.22 -7.65 4.22
CA PRO A 27 -13.04 -6.20 4.14
C PRO A 27 -11.77 -5.73 3.42
N GLY A 28 -10.72 -6.56 3.44
CA GLY A 28 -9.48 -6.34 2.71
C GLY A 28 -9.66 -6.11 1.22
N LEU A 29 -10.70 -6.70 0.60
CA LEU A 29 -11.03 -6.49 -0.82
C LEU A 29 -11.32 -5.02 -1.12
N LEU A 30 -12.11 -4.36 -0.28
CA LEU A 30 -12.53 -2.97 -0.54
C LEU A 30 -11.51 -1.94 -0.10
N MET A 31 -10.59 -2.33 0.78
CA MET A 31 -9.53 -1.43 1.24
C MET A 31 -8.43 -1.22 0.20
N ALA A 32 -8.10 -2.25 -0.60
CA ALA A 32 -7.29 -2.06 -1.80
C ALA A 32 -7.93 -1.05 -2.74
N SER A 33 -9.26 -1.15 -2.87
CA SER A 33 -10.06 -0.25 -3.68
C SER A 33 -9.95 1.20 -3.20
N GLN A 34 -9.88 1.47 -1.89
CA GLN A 34 -9.77 2.83 -1.35
C GLN A 34 -8.38 3.47 -1.59
N ASN A 35 -7.29 2.73 -1.35
CA ASN A 35 -5.93 3.27 -1.52
C ASN A 35 -5.60 3.62 -2.97
N LEU A 36 -6.19 2.89 -3.92
CA LEU A 36 -5.96 3.05 -5.35
C LEU A 36 -7.14 3.75 -6.06
N LEU A 37 -8.19 4.12 -5.32
CA LEU A 37 -9.39 4.77 -5.85
C LEU A 37 -9.06 6.04 -6.61
N ASN A 38 -8.10 6.81 -6.09
CA ASN A 38 -7.74 8.11 -6.65
C ASN A 38 -7.18 8.03 -8.07
N ASN A 39 -6.64 6.87 -8.48
CA ASN A 39 -6.21 6.66 -9.86
C ASN A 39 -7.36 6.86 -10.85
N PHE A 40 -8.59 6.49 -10.45
CA PHE A 40 -9.80 6.62 -11.27
C PHE A 40 -10.58 7.90 -10.97
N VAL A 41 -10.69 8.28 -9.70
CA VAL A 41 -11.42 9.49 -9.27
C VAL A 41 -10.75 10.76 -9.80
N SER A 42 -9.41 10.81 -9.76
CA SER A 42 -8.60 11.91 -10.28
C SER A 42 -7.87 11.54 -11.58
N GLY A 43 -8.48 10.66 -12.39
CA GLY A 43 -8.01 10.42 -13.75
C GLY A 43 -7.99 11.72 -14.54
N ILE A 44 -6.96 11.95 -15.36
CA ILE A 44 -6.93 13.10 -16.28
C ILE A 44 -7.52 12.63 -17.62
N PRO A 45 -8.75 13.05 -17.98
CA PRO A 45 -9.27 12.79 -19.33
C PRO A 45 -8.51 13.59 -20.38
N GLU A 46 -8.53 13.13 -21.63
CA GLU A 46 -8.04 13.94 -22.74
C GLU A 46 -8.85 15.25 -22.80
N HIS A 47 -8.15 16.36 -22.96
CA HIS A 47 -8.72 17.69 -22.86
C HIS A 47 -8.08 18.63 -23.88
N HIS A 48 -8.81 19.69 -24.20
CA HIS A 48 -8.34 20.78 -25.03
C HIS A 48 -8.98 22.10 -24.59
N CYS A 49 -8.39 23.24 -24.98
CA CYS A 49 -8.95 24.55 -24.63
C CYS A 49 -10.38 24.71 -25.17
N SER A 50 -11.27 25.30 -24.35
CA SER A 50 -12.62 25.64 -24.77
C SER A 50 -12.60 26.69 -25.90
N LEU A 51 -13.49 26.52 -26.87
CA LEU A 51 -13.63 27.42 -28.02
C LEU A 51 -14.77 28.40 -27.74
N LEU A 52 -14.48 29.70 -27.70
CA LEU A 52 -15.43 30.72 -27.22
C LEU A 52 -16.60 31.04 -28.18
N SER A 53 -16.80 30.28 -29.25
CA SER A 53 -17.88 30.60 -30.21
C SER A 53 -18.27 29.41 -31.06
N ASN A 54 -19.58 29.25 -31.23
CA ASN A 54 -20.20 28.48 -32.32
C ASN A 54 -19.83 29.17 -33.65
N TYR A 55 -18.57 29.06 -34.08
CA TYR A 55 -18.21 29.22 -35.48
C TYR A 55 -18.82 28.02 -36.21
N SER A 56 -20.10 28.14 -36.55
CA SER A 56 -20.76 27.27 -37.51
C SER A 56 -20.17 27.59 -38.89
N VAL A 57 -18.93 27.18 -39.12
CA VAL A 57 -18.36 27.19 -40.47
C VAL A 57 -19.06 26.06 -41.22
N HIS A 58 -20.08 26.41 -42.00
CA HIS A 58 -20.74 25.47 -42.89
C HIS A 58 -19.66 24.75 -43.73
N ASN A 59 -19.67 23.41 -43.72
CA ASN A 59 -18.76 22.47 -44.42
C ASN A 59 -17.43 22.06 -43.74
N LEU A 60 -17.12 22.42 -42.49
CA LEU A 60 -15.94 21.89 -41.79
C LEU A 60 -16.32 20.89 -40.69
N SER A 61 -15.55 19.80 -40.59
CA SER A 61 -15.66 18.86 -39.47
C SER A 61 -15.18 19.51 -38.16
N HIS A 62 -15.76 19.10 -37.02
CA HIS A 62 -15.39 19.63 -35.70
C HIS A 62 -13.87 19.54 -35.46
N TYR A 63 -13.24 18.44 -35.88
CA TYR A 63 -11.79 18.25 -35.78
C TYR A 63 -10.97 19.28 -36.57
N GLN A 64 -11.42 19.64 -37.78
CA GLN A 64 -10.76 20.67 -38.59
C GLN A 64 -10.87 22.05 -37.93
N VAL A 65 -12.02 22.35 -37.35
CA VAL A 65 -12.19 23.60 -36.58
C VAL A 65 -11.22 23.60 -35.40
N THR A 66 -11.19 22.55 -34.57
CA THR A 66 -10.28 22.48 -33.41
C THR A 66 -8.81 22.63 -33.80
N ARG A 67 -8.38 22.05 -34.93
CA ARG A 67 -7.00 22.15 -35.44
C ARG A 67 -6.58 23.57 -35.86
N ALA A 68 -7.54 24.44 -36.22
CA ALA A 68 -7.25 25.84 -36.51
C ALA A 68 -6.99 26.67 -35.25
N PHE A 69 -7.54 26.26 -34.10
CA PHE A 69 -7.39 26.98 -32.83
C PHE A 69 -6.33 26.39 -31.92
N ILE A 70 -5.97 25.11 -32.10
CA ILE A 70 -5.12 24.38 -31.17
C ILE A 70 -3.92 23.79 -31.91
N PRO A 71 -2.68 24.07 -31.46
CA PRO A 71 -1.48 23.50 -32.04
C PRO A 71 -1.41 21.99 -31.83
N LEU A 72 -0.56 21.32 -32.60
CA LEU A 72 -0.18 19.94 -32.30
C LEU A 72 0.86 19.95 -31.16
N ASP A 73 0.79 18.95 -30.30
CA ASP A 73 1.78 18.70 -29.26
C ASP A 73 3.17 18.43 -29.89
N SER A 74 4.22 18.49 -29.07
CA SER A 74 5.62 18.18 -29.39
C SER A 74 5.84 16.87 -30.18
N SER A 75 4.93 15.90 -30.03
CA SER A 75 4.93 14.62 -30.75
C SER A 75 4.32 14.68 -32.16
N GLY A 76 3.64 15.77 -32.53
CA GLY A 76 3.01 15.99 -33.84
C GLY A 76 1.75 15.17 -34.11
N ASN A 77 1.37 14.24 -33.24
CA ASN A 77 0.27 13.29 -33.46
C ASN A 77 -1.03 13.66 -32.74
N LYS A 78 -0.99 14.50 -31.71
CA LYS A 78 -2.14 14.91 -30.89
C LYS A 78 -2.22 16.42 -30.79
N LEU A 79 -3.41 16.94 -30.50
CA LEU A 79 -3.62 18.36 -30.19
C LEU A 79 -3.01 18.67 -28.82
N ASP A 80 -2.43 19.86 -28.67
CA ASP A 80 -1.96 20.35 -27.38
C ASP A 80 -3.16 20.60 -26.45
N GLY A 81 -3.15 19.98 -25.28
CA GLY A 81 -4.24 20.10 -24.31
C GLY A 81 -4.23 21.40 -23.51
N CYS A 82 -3.09 22.11 -23.50
CA CYS A 82 -2.84 23.20 -22.56
C CYS A 82 -2.65 24.57 -23.20
N ARG A 83 -2.49 24.61 -24.53
CA ARG A 83 -2.26 25.85 -25.27
C ARG A 83 -3.22 25.96 -26.44
N ARG A 84 -3.53 27.21 -26.79
CA ARG A 84 -4.25 27.56 -28.01
C ARG A 84 -3.50 28.64 -28.78
N TYR A 85 -3.78 28.78 -30.06
CA TYR A 85 -3.35 29.94 -30.82
C TYR A 85 -4.10 31.19 -30.36
N VAL A 86 -3.38 32.31 -30.28
CA VAL A 86 -3.97 33.62 -29.96
C VAL A 86 -4.96 34.04 -31.06
N GLU A 87 -4.60 33.78 -32.32
CA GLU A 87 -5.48 33.99 -33.48
C GLU A 87 -5.70 32.68 -34.23
N PRO A 88 -6.94 32.38 -34.68
CA PRO A 88 -7.24 31.13 -35.37
C PRO A 88 -6.47 31.01 -36.68
N GLN A 89 -5.70 29.93 -36.80
CA GLN A 89 -4.85 29.63 -37.93
C GLN A 89 -5.60 28.84 -39.01
N TRP A 90 -6.62 29.46 -39.63
CA TRP A 90 -7.38 28.86 -40.72
C TRP A 90 -6.51 28.43 -41.91
N GLN A 91 -5.33 29.06 -42.05
CA GLN A 91 -4.34 28.76 -43.07
C GLN A 91 -3.77 27.35 -42.97
N LEU A 92 -3.83 26.71 -41.79
CA LEU A 92 -3.39 25.32 -41.58
C LEU A 92 -4.36 24.28 -42.17
N LEU A 93 -5.57 24.71 -42.56
CA LEU A 93 -6.58 23.84 -43.17
C LEU A 93 -6.52 23.82 -44.70
N GLY A 94 -5.75 24.73 -45.31
CA GLY A 94 -5.56 24.78 -46.75
C GLY A 94 -4.66 23.64 -47.24
N ALA A 95 -5.11 22.88 -48.25
CA ALA A 95 -4.41 21.69 -48.75
C ALA A 95 -3.02 21.95 -49.39
N ASN A 96 -2.56 23.22 -49.48
CA ASN A 96 -1.35 23.61 -50.20
C ASN A 96 -0.49 24.68 -49.49
N SER A 97 -0.74 24.98 -48.22
CA SER A 97 0.06 25.95 -47.46
C SER A 97 1.22 25.25 -46.75
N SER A 98 2.41 25.31 -47.35
CA SER A 98 3.70 25.28 -46.64
C SER A 98 3.89 26.60 -45.86
N ALA A 99 2.86 27.05 -45.15
CA ALA A 99 2.91 28.24 -44.32
C ALA A 99 3.63 27.88 -43.01
N ASN A 100 4.68 28.61 -42.69
CA ASN A 100 5.51 28.43 -41.50
C ASN A 100 4.66 28.54 -40.23
N ALA A 101 4.13 27.40 -39.74
CA ALA A 101 3.48 27.28 -38.44
C ALA A 101 4.40 27.69 -37.26
N SER A 102 5.71 27.85 -37.52
CA SER A 102 6.73 28.21 -36.54
C SER A 102 6.61 29.61 -35.94
N HIS A 103 5.75 30.50 -36.48
CA HIS A 103 5.57 31.87 -35.98
C HIS A 103 4.20 32.15 -35.34
N ALA A 104 3.31 31.17 -35.26
CA ALA A 104 2.00 31.36 -34.65
C ALA A 104 2.14 31.51 -33.12
N GLN A 105 1.68 32.64 -32.57
CA GLN A 105 1.72 32.88 -31.13
C GLN A 105 0.69 31.99 -30.41
N THR A 106 1.13 31.35 -29.34
CA THR A 106 0.29 30.49 -28.49
C THR A 106 0.14 31.08 -27.10
N GLU A 107 -1.05 30.96 -26.51
CA GLU A 107 -1.37 31.35 -25.14
C GLU A 107 -1.95 30.16 -24.34
N GLU A 108 -2.02 30.29 -23.01
CA GLU A 108 -2.69 29.33 -22.13
C GLU A 108 -4.22 29.39 -22.30
N CYS A 109 -4.93 28.31 -21.97
CA CYS A 109 -6.39 28.28 -22.04
C CYS A 109 -7.01 29.24 -20.99
N LEU A 110 -7.53 30.39 -21.42
CA LEU A 110 -8.18 31.35 -20.52
C LEU A 110 -9.66 31.05 -20.26
N ASP A 111 -10.34 30.40 -21.22
CA ASP A 111 -11.80 30.24 -21.25
C ASP A 111 -12.27 28.85 -20.81
N GLY A 112 -11.45 28.16 -20.02
CA GLY A 112 -11.71 26.81 -19.53
C GLY A 112 -11.36 25.70 -20.53
N TRP A 113 -11.75 24.48 -20.19
CA TRP A 113 -11.38 23.26 -20.93
C TRP A 113 -12.61 22.46 -21.36
N THR A 114 -12.48 21.79 -22.50
CA THR A 114 -13.42 20.77 -22.94
C THR A 114 -12.75 19.40 -22.80
N TYR A 115 -13.40 18.51 -22.07
CA TYR A 115 -12.92 17.16 -21.78
C TYR A 115 -13.60 16.12 -22.65
N ASP A 116 -12.83 15.15 -23.14
CA ASP A 116 -13.40 13.96 -23.77
C ASP A 116 -14.10 13.08 -22.73
N ARG A 117 -15.36 12.76 -23.02
CA ARG A 117 -16.22 11.93 -22.18
C ARG A 117 -16.24 10.47 -22.60
N SER A 118 -15.31 10.03 -23.43
CA SER A 118 -15.20 8.64 -23.93
C SER A 118 -14.64 7.65 -22.89
N GLU A 119 -13.62 8.05 -22.11
CA GLU A 119 -13.02 7.25 -21.04
C GLU A 119 -13.59 7.55 -19.65
N PHE A 120 -13.80 8.82 -19.30
CA PHE A 120 -14.39 9.24 -18.02
C PHE A 120 -15.63 10.12 -18.25
N LEU A 121 -16.70 9.96 -17.47
CA LEU A 121 -17.87 10.84 -17.59
C LEU A 121 -17.67 12.13 -16.78
N ALA A 122 -17.15 11.97 -15.58
CA ALA A 122 -16.76 13.04 -14.67
C ALA A 122 -15.65 12.53 -13.74
N THR A 123 -14.67 13.37 -13.50
CA THR A 123 -13.56 13.17 -12.55
C THR A 123 -13.41 14.42 -11.69
N THR A 124 -12.71 14.32 -10.57
CA THR A 124 -12.32 15.49 -9.77
C THR A 124 -11.45 16.45 -10.59
N VAL A 125 -10.60 15.92 -11.48
CA VAL A 125 -9.78 16.78 -12.35
C VAL A 125 -10.66 17.59 -13.30
N SER A 126 -11.68 16.97 -13.92
CA SER A 126 -12.57 17.65 -14.87
C SER A 126 -13.63 18.55 -14.22
N GLU A 127 -13.97 18.35 -12.95
CA GLU A 127 -14.92 19.21 -12.22
C GLU A 127 -14.26 20.49 -11.70
N TRP A 128 -12.98 20.43 -11.32
CA TRP A 128 -12.22 21.55 -10.74
C TRP A 128 -11.09 22.06 -11.65
N ASP A 129 -11.08 21.65 -12.93
CA ASP A 129 -10.10 22.08 -13.94
C ASP A 129 -8.63 21.96 -13.50
N LEU A 130 -8.27 20.85 -12.87
CA LEU A 130 -6.93 20.59 -12.32
C LEU A 130 -5.96 20.07 -13.40
N VAL A 131 -5.87 20.78 -14.53
CA VAL A 131 -5.03 20.44 -15.67
C VAL A 131 -3.90 21.45 -15.88
N CYS A 132 -2.94 21.12 -16.75
CA CYS A 132 -1.85 22.00 -17.15
C CYS A 132 -1.03 22.54 -15.95
N SER A 133 -1.02 23.85 -15.70
CA SER A 133 -0.31 24.47 -14.58
C SER A 133 -0.79 23.96 -13.20
N LEU A 134 -2.02 23.46 -13.11
CA LEU A 134 -2.60 22.88 -11.90
C LEU A 134 -2.45 21.36 -11.81
N ARG A 135 -1.79 20.70 -12.78
CA ARG A 135 -1.53 19.25 -12.75
C ARG A 135 -0.84 18.79 -11.45
N PRO A 136 0.13 19.52 -10.86
CA PRO A 136 0.76 19.10 -9.60
C PRO A 136 -0.23 18.98 -8.42
N LEU A 137 -1.35 19.72 -8.43
CA LEU A 137 -2.36 19.65 -7.36
C LEU A 137 -2.99 18.26 -7.27
N LYS A 138 -3.12 17.52 -8.39
CA LYS A 138 -3.58 16.11 -8.37
C LYS A 138 -2.67 15.25 -7.49
N GLN A 139 -1.35 15.37 -7.67
CA GLN A 139 -0.38 14.59 -6.88
C GLN A 139 -0.36 15.04 -5.42
N MET A 140 -0.60 16.33 -5.18
CA MET A 140 -0.75 16.88 -3.83
C MET A 140 -1.99 16.31 -3.12
N ILE A 141 -3.15 16.20 -3.80
CA ILE A 141 -4.36 15.56 -3.25
C ILE A 141 -4.06 14.12 -2.82
N GLN A 142 -3.34 13.36 -3.65
CA GLN A 142 -2.96 11.99 -3.30
C GLN A 142 -1.98 11.92 -2.11
N THR A 143 -1.05 12.87 -2.04
CA THR A 143 -0.11 13.00 -0.92
C THR A 143 -0.85 13.33 0.38
N ILE A 144 -1.82 14.26 0.34
CA ILE A 144 -2.68 14.61 1.48
C ILE A 144 -3.48 13.40 1.93
N TYR A 145 -4.10 12.65 1.00
CA TYR A 145 -4.82 11.40 1.31
C TYR A 145 -3.92 10.41 2.07
N MET A 146 -2.71 10.15 1.57
CA MET A 146 -1.77 9.24 2.24
C MET A 146 -1.27 9.79 3.58
N GLY A 147 -1.19 11.12 3.75
CA GLY A 147 -0.96 11.78 5.03
C GLY A 147 -2.09 11.57 6.03
N GLY A 148 -3.35 11.56 5.56
CA GLY A 148 -4.53 11.20 6.34
C GLY A 148 -4.47 9.74 6.83
N VAL A 149 -4.08 8.80 5.97
CA VAL A 149 -3.87 7.38 6.34
C VAL A 149 -2.76 7.24 7.39
N LEU A 150 -1.64 7.96 7.24
CA LEU A 150 -0.54 7.99 8.21
C LEU A 150 -1.02 8.50 9.58
N THR A 151 -1.71 9.64 9.59
CA THR A 151 -2.24 10.25 10.81
C THR A 151 -3.26 9.32 11.48
N GLY A 152 -4.12 8.70 10.68
CA GLY A 152 -5.05 7.67 11.14
C GLY A 152 -4.34 6.47 11.76
N ALA A 153 -3.29 5.94 11.14
CA ALA A 153 -2.54 4.81 11.70
C ALA A 153 -1.95 5.13 13.09
N ILE A 154 -1.43 6.36 13.30
CA ILE A 154 -0.89 6.79 14.59
C ILE A 154 -2.00 6.92 15.64
N ILE A 155 -3.08 7.63 15.31
CA ILE A 155 -4.19 7.88 16.24
C ILE A 155 -4.92 6.57 16.58
N TYR A 156 -5.38 5.84 15.56
CA TYR A 156 -6.10 4.59 15.75
C TYR A 156 -5.20 3.47 16.29
N GLY A 157 -3.89 3.53 16.06
CA GLY A 157 -2.92 2.63 16.69
C GLY A 157 -2.93 2.81 18.21
N GLY A 158 -2.75 4.06 18.68
CA GLY A 158 -2.83 4.37 20.11
C GLY A 158 -4.20 4.09 20.73
N LEU A 159 -5.29 4.30 19.97
CA LEU A 159 -6.63 3.93 20.42
C LEU A 159 -6.83 2.41 20.49
N SER A 160 -6.25 1.65 19.57
CA SER A 160 -6.37 0.18 19.52
C SER A 160 -5.73 -0.47 20.73
N ASP A 161 -4.59 0.05 21.17
CA ASP A 161 -3.92 -0.44 22.37
C ASP A 161 -4.76 -0.19 23.64
N ARG A 162 -5.49 0.95 23.70
CA ARG A 162 -6.31 1.35 24.86
C ARG A 162 -7.71 0.75 24.89
N PHE A 163 -8.41 0.74 23.75
CA PHE A 163 -9.83 0.37 23.64
C PHE A 163 -10.05 -1.02 23.04
N GLY A 164 -8.99 -1.67 22.56
CA GLY A 164 -9.05 -2.97 21.92
C GLY A 164 -9.15 -2.84 20.40
N ARG A 165 -8.70 -3.89 19.73
CA ARG A 165 -8.57 -3.96 18.27
C ARG A 165 -9.93 -4.08 17.61
N ARG A 166 -10.83 -4.86 18.20
CA ARG A 166 -12.20 -5.03 17.71
C ARG A 166 -12.95 -3.70 17.71
N SER A 167 -12.90 -2.96 18.82
CA SER A 167 -13.57 -1.67 18.94
C SER A 167 -13.10 -0.69 17.86
N VAL A 168 -11.79 -0.56 17.68
CA VAL A 168 -11.20 0.33 16.67
C VAL A 168 -11.57 -0.10 15.25
N LEU A 169 -11.55 -1.40 14.94
CA LEU A 169 -11.97 -1.91 13.63
C LEU A 169 -13.43 -1.56 13.32
N ILE A 170 -14.35 -1.79 14.27
CA ILE A 170 -15.79 -1.48 14.12
C ILE A 170 -15.98 0.02 13.83
N TRP A 171 -15.37 0.89 14.62
CA TRP A 171 -15.51 2.34 14.43
C TRP A 171 -14.84 2.83 13.14
N SER A 172 -13.75 2.19 12.71
CA SER A 172 -13.09 2.50 11.45
C SER A 172 -13.98 2.17 10.25
N TYR A 173 -14.68 1.02 10.29
CA TYR A 173 -15.66 0.66 9.27
C TYR A 173 -16.80 1.69 9.19
N LEU A 174 -17.35 2.10 10.33
CA LEU A 174 -18.37 3.13 10.34
C LEU A 174 -17.86 4.46 9.78
N GLY A 175 -16.66 4.89 10.18
CA GLY A 175 -16.05 6.14 9.70
C GLY A 175 -15.89 6.16 8.18
N MET A 176 -15.36 5.08 7.60
CA MET A 176 -15.20 4.95 6.14
C MET A 176 -16.53 4.84 5.38
N ALA A 177 -17.56 4.27 6.00
CA ALA A 177 -18.88 4.18 5.39
C ALA A 177 -19.56 5.56 5.32
N VAL A 178 -19.46 6.32 6.42
CA VAL A 178 -20.05 7.66 6.56
C VAL A 178 -19.33 8.68 5.68
N SER A 179 -18.00 8.64 5.62
CA SER A 179 -17.22 9.59 4.81
C SER A 179 -17.58 9.52 3.33
N GLY A 180 -17.80 8.32 2.78
CA GLY A 180 -18.25 8.13 1.41
C GLY A 180 -19.61 8.79 1.11
N VAL A 181 -20.53 8.82 2.08
CA VAL A 181 -21.86 9.44 1.93
C VAL A 181 -21.77 10.96 2.05
N ILE A 182 -21.02 11.47 3.04
CA ILE A 182 -20.88 12.91 3.28
C ILE A 182 -20.22 13.62 2.09
N LEU A 183 -19.17 13.04 1.50
CA LEU A 183 -18.46 13.63 0.37
C LEU A 183 -19.32 13.74 -0.90
N ASN A 184 -20.37 12.93 -1.01
CA ASN A 184 -21.33 13.04 -2.10
C ASN A 184 -22.42 14.09 -1.85
N GLY A 185 -22.77 14.34 -0.58
CA GLY A 185 -23.84 15.28 -0.18
C GLY A 185 -23.40 16.73 -0.07
N VAL A 186 -22.11 16.99 0.17
CA VAL A 186 -21.59 18.36 0.31
C VAL A 186 -21.11 18.87 -1.05
N SER A 187 -22.01 19.53 -1.80
CA SER A 187 -21.62 20.41 -2.90
C SER A 187 -20.96 21.68 -2.35
N LEU A 188 -19.73 21.59 -1.83
CA LEU A 188 -18.96 22.79 -1.52
C LEU A 188 -18.35 23.33 -2.81
N SER A 189 -19.07 24.25 -3.44
CA SER A 189 -18.77 24.81 -4.77
C SER A 189 -17.48 25.64 -4.84
N ASN A 190 -16.81 25.95 -3.72
CA ASN A 190 -15.75 26.96 -3.67
C ASN A 190 -14.42 26.49 -3.07
N CYS A 191 -14.25 25.21 -2.76
CA CYS A 191 -12.93 24.66 -2.46
C CYS A 191 -12.67 23.48 -3.39
N PRO A 192 -11.45 23.35 -3.99
CA PRO A 192 -11.01 22.03 -4.44
C PRO A 192 -11.17 21.12 -3.22
N PRO A 193 -11.60 19.86 -3.38
CA PRO A 193 -11.76 18.97 -2.26
C PRO A 193 -10.37 18.74 -1.68
N VAL A 194 -9.98 19.59 -0.72
CA VAL A 194 -9.28 19.11 0.46
C VAL A 194 -10.25 18.06 0.95
N GLN A 195 -10.03 16.82 0.50
CA GLN A 195 -10.77 15.65 0.91
C GLN A 195 -10.80 15.75 2.42
N THR A 196 -11.90 16.24 2.96
CA THR A 196 -12.06 16.47 4.39
C THR A 196 -11.75 15.16 5.02
N ASP A 197 -10.68 15.18 5.81
CA ASP A 197 -9.81 14.05 6.10
C ASP A 197 -10.61 12.75 6.23
N HIS A 198 -10.44 11.86 5.25
CA HIS A 198 -10.51 10.45 5.57
C HIS A 198 -9.32 10.21 6.51
N VAL A 199 -9.53 10.38 7.80
CA VAL A 199 -8.80 9.62 8.80
C VAL A 199 -9.29 8.17 8.68
N SER A 200 -9.17 7.57 7.49
CA SER A 200 -9.32 6.15 7.31
C SER A 200 -8.11 5.55 8.00
N SER A 201 -8.35 4.92 9.14
CA SER A 201 -7.34 4.11 9.80
C SER A 201 -6.80 3.08 8.80
N ASP A 202 -5.52 2.73 8.93
CA ASP A 202 -4.94 1.62 8.18
C ASP A 202 -5.54 0.30 8.67
N VAL A 203 -6.77 0.02 8.24
CA VAL A 203 -7.54 -1.17 8.64
C VAL A 203 -6.79 -2.44 8.28
N PHE A 204 -5.92 -2.42 7.27
CA PHE A 204 -5.12 -3.58 6.86
C PHE A 204 -4.18 -4.03 7.94
N LEU A 205 -3.48 -3.08 8.57
CA LEU A 205 -2.60 -3.38 9.67
C LEU A 205 -3.38 -3.99 10.84
N PHE A 206 -4.54 -3.44 11.19
CA PHE A 206 -5.37 -3.96 12.28
C PHE A 206 -5.96 -5.34 11.99
N VAL A 207 -6.38 -5.59 10.75
CA VAL A 207 -6.84 -6.90 10.27
C VAL A 207 -5.70 -7.91 10.38
N TYR A 208 -4.53 -7.61 9.82
CA TYR A 208 -3.36 -8.49 9.86
C TYR A 208 -2.93 -8.80 11.30
N LEU A 209 -2.86 -7.79 12.15
CA LEU A 209 -2.51 -7.94 13.56
C LEU A 209 -3.52 -8.82 14.31
N SER A 210 -4.81 -8.69 14.01
CA SER A 210 -5.88 -9.49 14.62
C SER A 210 -5.82 -10.95 14.16
N GLU A 211 -5.52 -11.20 12.88
CA GLU A 211 -5.31 -12.55 12.35
C GLU A 211 -4.14 -13.25 13.06
N VAL A 212 -2.97 -12.60 13.11
CA VAL A 212 -1.75 -13.16 13.71
C VAL A 212 -1.93 -13.54 15.19
N GLU A 213 -2.85 -12.90 15.90
CA GLU A 213 -3.14 -13.19 17.30
C GLU A 213 -3.92 -14.47 17.52
N TRP A 214 -4.87 -14.80 16.63
CA TRP A 214 -5.71 -16.00 16.72
C TRP A 214 -5.13 -17.21 16.00
N ILE A 215 -4.02 -17.04 15.27
CA ILE A 215 -3.40 -18.07 14.44
C ILE A 215 -2.09 -18.58 15.08
N PRO A 216 -1.91 -19.91 15.19
CA PRO A 216 -0.66 -20.54 15.60
C PRO A 216 0.52 -20.13 14.71
N THR A 217 1.72 -20.09 15.27
CA THR A 217 2.93 -19.60 14.58
C THR A 217 3.25 -20.29 13.27
N LYS A 218 2.99 -21.61 13.17
CA LYS A 218 3.27 -22.42 11.97
C LYS A 218 2.47 -21.99 10.74
N GLU A 219 1.21 -21.59 10.94
CA GLU A 219 0.27 -21.27 9.85
C GLU A 219 0.26 -19.79 9.45
N ARG A 220 0.95 -18.92 10.21
CA ARG A 220 0.97 -17.46 9.97
C ARG A 220 1.47 -17.09 8.58
N THR A 221 2.44 -17.84 8.06
CA THR A 221 3.00 -17.58 6.72
C THR A 221 1.95 -17.79 5.63
N ILE A 222 1.19 -18.89 5.72
CA ILE A 222 0.13 -19.22 4.75
C ILE A 222 -1.00 -18.21 4.87
N VAL A 223 -1.46 -17.93 6.10
CA VAL A 223 -2.59 -17.00 6.30
C VAL A 223 -2.22 -15.58 5.90
N GLY A 224 -1.05 -15.06 6.30
CA GLY A 224 -0.63 -13.72 5.90
C GLY A 224 -0.51 -13.55 4.37
N THR A 225 -0.11 -14.63 3.68
CA THR A 225 -0.09 -14.65 2.20
C THR A 225 -1.52 -14.70 1.63
N LEU A 226 -2.42 -15.49 2.23
CA LEU A 226 -3.84 -15.56 1.85
C LEU A 226 -4.52 -14.19 1.98
N THR A 227 -4.33 -13.50 3.11
CA THR A 227 -4.83 -12.13 3.36
C THR A 227 -4.28 -11.16 2.32
N SER A 228 -3.02 -11.32 1.92
CA SER A 228 -2.41 -10.52 0.85
C SER A 228 -3.08 -10.73 -0.51
N PHE A 229 -3.63 -11.91 -0.82
CA PHE A 229 -4.37 -12.13 -2.06
C PHE A 229 -5.72 -11.40 -2.08
N PHE A 230 -6.41 -11.28 -0.94
CA PHE A 230 -7.63 -10.47 -0.86
C PHE A 230 -7.37 -9.02 -1.29
N PHE A 231 -6.24 -8.43 -0.89
CA PHE A 231 -5.86 -7.10 -1.37
C PHE A 231 -5.72 -7.04 -2.91
N THR A 232 -5.08 -8.04 -3.52
CA THR A 232 -4.89 -8.09 -4.97
C THR A 232 -6.21 -8.29 -5.73
N PHE A 233 -7.09 -9.18 -5.26
CA PHE A 233 -8.43 -9.33 -5.83
C PHE A 233 -9.22 -8.03 -5.72
N GLY A 234 -9.10 -7.33 -4.59
CA GLY A 234 -9.69 -6.01 -4.37
C GLY A 234 -9.28 -4.98 -5.42
N GLN A 235 -7.98 -4.91 -5.72
CA GLN A 235 -7.44 -4.04 -6.77
C GLN A 235 -8.06 -4.32 -8.14
N MET A 236 -8.28 -5.59 -8.50
CA MET A 236 -8.91 -5.98 -9.77
C MET A 236 -10.41 -5.68 -9.79
N ILE A 237 -11.11 -5.91 -8.67
CA ILE A 237 -12.52 -5.57 -8.52
C ILE A 237 -12.72 -4.06 -8.69
N LEU A 238 -11.85 -3.23 -8.09
CA LEU A 238 -11.88 -1.78 -8.29
C LEU A 238 -11.81 -1.41 -9.78
N ALA A 239 -10.91 -2.03 -10.54
CA ALA A 239 -10.75 -1.73 -11.97
C ALA A 239 -12.04 -2.05 -12.76
N GLY A 240 -12.68 -3.19 -12.46
CA GLY A 240 -13.96 -3.57 -13.05
C GLY A 240 -15.09 -2.63 -12.67
N LEU A 241 -15.17 -2.24 -11.39
CA LEU A 241 -16.15 -1.26 -10.91
C LEU A 241 -15.95 0.12 -11.56
N ALA A 242 -14.69 0.57 -11.70
CA ALA A 242 -14.37 1.85 -12.32
C ALA A 242 -14.67 1.87 -13.83
N TYR A 243 -14.52 0.72 -14.52
CA TYR A 243 -14.91 0.59 -15.92
C TYR A 243 -16.44 0.69 -16.10
N TRP A 244 -17.19 0.08 -15.18
CA TRP A 244 -18.65 0.12 -15.22
C TRP A 244 -19.22 1.47 -14.75
N LEU A 245 -18.61 2.08 -13.72
CA LEU A 245 -19.00 3.33 -13.11
C LEU A 245 -17.95 4.41 -13.40
N ARG A 246 -18.12 5.08 -14.53
CA ARG A 246 -17.20 6.10 -15.06
C ARG A 246 -17.39 7.50 -14.44
N ASP A 247 -18.20 7.57 -13.39
CA ASP A 247 -18.53 8.77 -12.62
C ASP A 247 -17.95 8.62 -11.21
N TRP A 248 -17.05 9.51 -10.85
CA TRP A 248 -16.26 9.42 -9.62
C TRP A 248 -17.11 9.41 -8.35
N ARG A 249 -18.24 10.14 -8.35
CA ARG A 249 -19.18 10.20 -7.21
C ARG A 249 -19.82 8.85 -6.95
N LYS A 250 -20.35 8.23 -8.01
CA LYS A 250 -20.95 6.88 -7.95
C LYS A 250 -19.93 5.81 -7.57
N LEU A 251 -18.72 5.89 -8.13
CA LEU A 251 -17.64 4.97 -7.83
C LEU A 251 -17.26 5.03 -6.34
N GLN A 252 -17.21 6.23 -5.75
CA GLN A 252 -16.94 6.41 -4.33
C GLN A 252 -18.04 5.82 -3.44
N VAL A 253 -19.32 6.07 -3.76
CA VAL A 253 -20.45 5.48 -3.01
C VAL A 253 -20.41 3.96 -3.06
N VAL A 254 -20.23 3.37 -4.25
CA VAL A 254 -20.22 1.90 -4.40
C VAL A 254 -19.03 1.25 -3.68
N THR A 255 -17.90 1.95 -3.57
CA THR A 255 -16.73 1.46 -2.83
C THR A 255 -16.92 1.56 -1.31
N CYS A 256 -17.60 2.61 -0.82
CA CYS A 256 -17.84 2.82 0.61
C CYS A 256 -19.09 2.09 1.15
N ALA A 257 -20.13 1.86 0.34
CA ALA A 257 -21.40 1.31 0.80
C ALA A 257 -21.31 -0.09 1.46
N PRO A 258 -20.53 -1.06 0.95
CA PRO A 258 -20.43 -2.37 1.59
C PRO A 258 -19.75 -2.31 2.96
N GLN A 259 -19.07 -1.21 3.30
CA GLN A 259 -18.50 -1.01 4.62
C GLN A 259 -19.55 -0.95 5.74
N PHE A 260 -20.79 -0.57 5.43
CA PHE A 260 -21.92 -0.68 6.37
C PHE A 260 -22.23 -2.14 6.72
N LEU A 261 -22.11 -3.06 5.75
CA LEU A 261 -22.29 -4.49 5.99
C LEU A 261 -21.19 -5.01 6.91
N PHE A 262 -19.95 -4.55 6.68
CA PHE A 262 -18.79 -4.97 7.46
C PHE A 262 -18.88 -4.44 8.90
N PHE A 263 -19.35 -3.19 9.06
CA PHE A 263 -19.73 -2.67 10.36
C PHE A 263 -20.78 -3.54 11.07
N ALA A 264 -21.86 -3.93 10.39
CA ALA A 264 -22.94 -4.71 11.00
C ALA A 264 -22.48 -6.09 11.51
N TYR A 265 -21.72 -6.86 10.73
CA TYR A 265 -21.31 -8.20 11.16
C TYR A 265 -20.03 -8.20 12.00
N SER A 266 -19.22 -7.13 12.00
CA SER A 266 -18.01 -7.04 12.83
C SER A 266 -18.27 -7.14 14.34
N TRP A 267 -19.53 -6.96 14.76
CA TRP A 267 -19.99 -7.25 16.12
C TRP A 267 -19.83 -8.73 16.51
N TRP A 268 -19.77 -9.65 15.55
CA TRP A 268 -19.53 -11.07 15.82
C TRP A 268 -18.09 -11.38 16.26
N TYR A 269 -17.12 -10.53 15.88
CA TYR A 269 -15.71 -10.76 16.18
C TYR A 269 -15.45 -10.85 17.69
N SER A 270 -14.53 -11.73 18.06
CA SER A 270 -13.99 -11.76 19.42
C SER A 270 -12.86 -10.74 19.53
N GLU A 271 -12.79 -10.04 20.66
CA GLU A 271 -11.60 -9.26 20.99
C GLU A 271 -10.41 -10.21 21.21
N SER A 272 -9.20 -9.72 20.99
CA SER A 272 -7.97 -10.48 21.20
C SER A 272 -7.86 -11.04 22.62
N ALA A 273 -7.76 -12.36 22.72
CA ALA A 273 -7.58 -13.02 24.02
C ALA A 273 -6.28 -12.58 24.70
N ARG A 274 -5.21 -12.31 23.95
CA ARG A 274 -3.97 -11.75 24.52
C ARG A 274 -4.21 -10.36 25.12
N TRP A 275 -4.83 -9.46 24.36
CA TRP A 275 -5.13 -8.09 24.81
C TRP A 275 -6.01 -8.09 26.06
N LEU A 276 -7.01 -8.98 26.13
CA LEU A 276 -7.89 -9.12 27.29
C LEU A 276 -7.13 -9.54 28.56
N VAL A 277 -6.19 -10.49 28.46
CA VAL A 277 -5.35 -10.89 29.61
C VAL A 277 -4.46 -9.74 30.07
N LEU A 278 -3.79 -9.06 29.13
CA LEU A 278 -2.90 -7.94 29.43
C LEU A 278 -3.63 -6.74 30.06
N ASN A 279 -4.89 -6.50 29.70
CA ASN A 279 -5.74 -5.46 30.29
C ASN A 279 -6.54 -5.91 31.52
N ARG A 280 -6.09 -6.97 32.20
CA ARG A 280 -6.70 -7.50 33.44
C ARG A 280 -8.15 -7.99 33.29
N ARG A 281 -8.59 -8.30 32.07
CA ARG A 281 -9.91 -8.90 31.77
C ARG A 281 -9.76 -10.39 31.44
N SER A 282 -9.07 -11.12 32.33
CA SER A 282 -8.75 -12.54 32.11
C SER A 282 -9.99 -13.44 32.01
N ASP A 283 -11.08 -13.09 32.72
CA ASP A 283 -12.35 -13.84 32.64
C ASP A 283 -13.00 -13.76 31.26
N GLU A 284 -12.94 -12.60 30.60
CA GLU A 284 -13.45 -12.41 29.24
C GLU A 284 -12.58 -13.16 28.23
N ALA A 285 -11.26 -13.17 28.44
CA ALA A 285 -10.33 -13.94 27.62
C ALA A 285 -10.65 -15.44 27.70
N LEU A 286 -10.88 -15.96 28.91
CA LEU A 286 -11.22 -17.35 29.13
C LEU A 286 -12.54 -17.74 28.45
N LYS A 287 -13.58 -16.92 28.62
CA LYS A 287 -14.88 -17.12 27.93
C LYS A 287 -14.73 -17.15 26.41
N SER A 288 -13.87 -16.28 25.87
CA SER A 288 -13.57 -16.23 24.44
C SER A 288 -12.87 -17.51 23.97
N LEU A 289 -11.85 -17.98 24.70
CA LEU A 289 -11.16 -19.23 24.40
C LEU A 289 -12.08 -20.46 24.51
N HIS A 290 -12.97 -20.51 25.52
CA HIS A 290 -13.98 -21.56 25.63
C HIS A 290 -14.97 -21.55 24.45
N ARG A 291 -15.32 -20.36 23.93
CA ARG A 291 -16.12 -20.25 22.70
C ARG A 291 -15.37 -20.80 21.50
N VAL A 292 -14.07 -20.50 21.36
CA VAL A 292 -13.22 -21.05 20.29
C VAL A 292 -13.11 -22.57 20.40
N ALA A 293 -12.86 -23.12 21.60
CA ALA A 293 -12.77 -24.56 21.85
C ALA A 293 -14.06 -25.29 21.42
N ARG A 294 -15.23 -24.73 21.73
CA ARG A 294 -16.54 -25.28 21.30
C ARG A 294 -16.70 -25.29 19.79
N ILE A 295 -16.38 -24.19 19.12
CA ILE A 295 -16.51 -24.09 17.65
C ILE A 295 -15.53 -25.03 16.94
N ASN A 296 -14.35 -25.24 17.53
CA ASN A 296 -13.35 -26.18 17.05
C ASN A 296 -13.64 -27.64 17.40
N GLY A 297 -14.71 -27.93 18.14
CA GLY A 297 -15.12 -29.30 18.47
C GLY A 297 -14.25 -29.96 19.54
N LYS A 298 -13.60 -29.19 20.41
CA LYS A 298 -12.81 -29.68 21.56
C LYS A 298 -13.42 -29.25 22.91
N PRO A 299 -14.64 -29.69 23.26
CA PRO A 299 -15.28 -29.30 24.52
C PRO A 299 -14.52 -29.81 25.74
N GLU A 300 -13.83 -30.96 25.66
CA GLU A 300 -12.98 -31.50 26.73
C GLU A 300 -11.82 -30.60 27.16
N MET A 301 -11.42 -29.63 26.32
CA MET A 301 -10.40 -28.65 26.70
C MET A 301 -10.96 -27.52 27.58
N ILE A 302 -12.28 -27.34 27.65
CA ILE A 302 -12.92 -26.28 28.43
C ILE A 302 -12.64 -26.46 29.92
N ASP A 303 -12.72 -27.70 30.42
CA ASP A 303 -12.50 -28.01 31.84
C ASP A 303 -11.01 -27.95 32.21
N LYS A 304 -10.11 -28.20 31.25
CA LYS A 304 -8.65 -28.10 31.43
C LYS A 304 -8.16 -26.65 31.35
N LEU A 305 -8.85 -25.81 30.57
CA LEU A 305 -8.49 -24.42 30.38
C LEU A 305 -9.05 -23.59 31.55
N THR A 306 -8.24 -23.42 32.59
CA THR A 306 -8.54 -22.56 33.75
C THR A 306 -7.79 -21.24 33.67
N LEU A 307 -8.17 -20.27 34.49
CA LEU A 307 -7.45 -18.98 34.61
C LEU A 307 -5.97 -19.18 34.96
N GLU A 308 -5.66 -20.17 35.81
CA GLU A 308 -4.28 -20.50 36.21
C GLU A 308 -3.45 -21.01 35.03
N VAL A 309 -4.02 -21.87 34.19
CA VAL A 309 -3.37 -22.36 32.97
C VAL A 309 -3.16 -21.23 31.97
N LEU A 310 -4.13 -20.33 31.82
CA LEU A 310 -3.99 -19.16 30.96
C LEU A 310 -2.88 -18.22 31.45
N HIS A 311 -2.85 -17.92 32.75
CA HIS A 311 -1.82 -17.08 33.36
C HIS A 311 -0.43 -17.72 33.29
N SER A 312 -0.31 -19.02 33.44
CA SER A 312 0.99 -19.71 33.34
C SER A 312 1.57 -19.64 31.92
N HIS A 313 0.74 -19.76 30.88
CA HIS A 313 1.14 -19.62 29.47
C HIS A 313 1.46 -18.18 29.06
N MET A 314 0.91 -17.20 29.78
CA MET A 314 1.13 -15.77 29.52
C MET A 314 2.03 -15.09 30.55
N LYS A 315 2.63 -15.83 31.49
CA LYS A 315 3.38 -15.26 32.62
C LYS A 315 4.46 -14.26 32.17
N LYS A 316 5.27 -14.65 31.17
CA LYS A 316 6.30 -13.77 30.60
C LYS A 316 5.71 -12.48 29.99
N GLU A 317 4.59 -12.60 29.26
CA GLU A 317 3.92 -11.45 28.62
C GLU A 317 3.30 -10.52 29.69
N ILE A 318 2.72 -11.09 30.75
CA ILE A 318 2.15 -10.34 31.89
C ILE A 318 3.25 -9.62 32.67
N GLU A 319 4.35 -10.30 32.99
CA GLU A 319 5.50 -9.67 33.68
C GLU A 319 6.09 -8.53 32.83
N SER A 320 6.14 -8.72 31.51
CA SER A 320 6.60 -7.69 30.57
C SER A 320 5.65 -6.51 30.41
N SER A 321 4.34 -6.68 30.61
CA SER A 321 3.36 -5.59 30.47
C SER A 321 3.42 -4.58 31.62
N HIS A 322 3.99 -4.99 32.76
CA HIS A 322 4.30 -4.08 33.88
C HIS A 322 5.43 -3.09 33.56
N SER A 323 6.30 -3.41 32.61
CA SER A 323 7.23 -2.45 32.01
C SER A 323 6.59 -1.79 30.78
N SER A 324 6.38 -0.48 30.82
CA SER A 324 5.82 0.27 29.69
C SER A 324 6.83 0.35 28.55
N PHE A 325 6.86 -0.66 27.67
CA PHE A 325 7.71 -0.63 26.48
C PHE A 325 7.16 0.37 25.47
N THR A 326 7.98 1.35 25.11
CA THR A 326 7.65 2.40 24.15
C THR A 326 8.44 2.18 22.86
N ALA A 327 8.04 2.81 21.74
CA ALA A 327 8.83 2.79 20.50
C ALA A 327 10.29 3.24 20.70
N TYR A 328 10.57 4.02 21.75
CA TYR A 328 11.93 4.37 22.16
C TYR A 328 12.79 3.16 22.56
N ASP A 329 12.19 2.13 23.17
CA ASP A 329 12.92 0.93 23.60
C ASP A 329 13.42 0.10 22.42
N LEU A 330 12.80 0.23 21.24
CA LEU A 330 13.29 -0.35 19.98
C LEU A 330 14.67 0.21 19.58
N LEU A 331 14.95 1.46 19.96
CA LEU A 331 16.18 2.16 19.61
C LEU A 331 17.22 2.17 20.73
N LYS A 332 16.88 1.61 21.91
CA LYS A 332 17.69 1.69 23.12
C LYS A 332 18.86 0.71 23.10
N THR A 333 18.61 -0.56 22.75
CA THR A 333 19.65 -1.61 22.72
C THR A 333 20.27 -1.75 21.32
N LYS A 334 21.50 -2.29 21.23
CA LYS A 334 22.31 -2.20 20.01
C LYS A 334 21.79 -3.10 18.89
N GLY A 335 21.44 -4.35 19.21
CA GLY A 335 20.85 -5.31 18.29
C GLY A 335 19.49 -4.84 17.78
N MET A 336 18.58 -4.49 18.70
CA MET A 336 17.25 -3.96 18.35
C MET A 336 17.32 -2.71 17.50
N ARG A 337 18.16 -1.73 17.85
CA ARG A 337 18.31 -0.49 17.09
C ARG A 337 18.73 -0.76 15.65
N ARG A 338 19.66 -1.69 15.43
CA ARG A 338 20.11 -2.03 14.06
C ARG A 338 19.00 -2.70 13.26
N ILE A 339 18.28 -3.66 13.87
CA ILE A 339 17.13 -4.31 13.25
C ILE A 339 16.07 -3.27 12.87
N SER A 340 15.71 -2.39 13.81
CA SER A 340 14.72 -1.33 13.57
C SER A 340 15.15 -0.36 12.48
N ILE A 341 16.39 0.13 12.45
CA ILE A 341 16.87 1.02 11.37
C ILE A 341 16.79 0.33 10.01
N CYS A 342 17.22 -0.93 9.91
CA CYS A 342 17.16 -1.68 8.66
C CYS A 342 15.71 -1.91 8.21
N LEU A 343 14.83 -2.28 9.14
CA LEU A 343 13.40 -2.43 8.85
C LEU A 343 12.75 -1.12 8.43
N ILE A 344 13.03 0.00 9.10
CA ILE A 344 12.51 1.33 8.70
C ILE A 344 12.88 1.64 7.25
N ALA A 345 14.13 1.45 6.85
CA ALA A 345 14.59 1.67 5.48
C ALA A 345 13.86 0.75 4.48
N VAL A 346 13.73 -0.53 4.82
CA VAL A 346 13.07 -1.53 3.97
C VAL A 346 11.57 -1.25 3.81
N TRP A 347 10.86 -0.96 4.91
CA TRP A 347 9.44 -0.64 4.90
C TRP A 347 9.14 0.65 4.16
N PHE A 348 9.92 1.71 4.41
CA PHE A 348 9.84 2.97 3.69
C PHE A 348 10.00 2.75 2.19
N SER A 349 11.10 2.12 1.77
CA SER A 349 11.40 1.95 0.34
C SER A 349 10.42 1.02 -0.36
N THR A 350 9.98 -0.06 0.30
CA THR A 350 9.06 -1.03 -0.30
C THR A 350 7.71 -0.37 -0.56
N SER A 351 7.20 0.41 0.39
CA SER A 351 5.95 1.17 0.23
C SER A 351 6.10 2.31 -0.79
N PHE A 352 7.20 3.07 -0.71
CA PHE A 352 7.49 4.17 -1.61
C PHE A 352 7.55 3.73 -3.08
N ALA A 353 8.28 2.64 -3.38
CA ALA A 353 8.36 2.11 -4.74
C ALA A 353 7.06 1.42 -5.21
N TYR A 354 6.37 0.70 -4.31
CA TYR A 354 5.09 0.04 -4.64
C TYR A 354 4.03 1.06 -5.06
N TYR A 355 3.81 2.09 -4.24
CA TYR A 355 2.81 3.12 -4.52
C TYR A 355 3.25 4.07 -5.64
N GLY A 356 4.55 4.36 -5.77
CA GLY A 356 5.07 5.16 -6.89
C GLY A 356 4.74 4.55 -8.25
N LEU A 357 4.92 3.23 -8.40
CA LEU A 357 4.55 2.51 -9.61
C LEU A 357 3.03 2.34 -9.75
N ALA A 358 2.33 2.03 -8.66
CA ALA A 358 0.89 1.76 -8.69
C ALA A 358 0.03 3.01 -8.95
N MET A 359 0.54 4.21 -8.68
CA MET A 359 -0.18 5.47 -8.89
C MET A 359 0.06 6.11 -10.27
N ASP A 360 1.08 5.66 -11.00
CA ASP A 360 1.45 6.20 -12.31
C ASP A 360 0.83 5.42 -13.49
N LEU A 361 -0.45 5.03 -13.37
CA LEU A 361 -1.09 4.15 -14.36
C LEU A 361 -1.28 4.78 -15.75
N GLN A 362 -1.43 6.12 -15.82
CA GLN A 362 -1.74 6.83 -17.08
C GLN A 362 -0.52 6.99 -18.00
N LYS A 363 0.70 6.75 -17.50
CA LYS A 363 1.95 6.91 -18.26
C LYS A 363 2.22 5.76 -19.22
N PHE A 364 1.52 4.64 -19.02
CA PHE A 364 1.53 3.49 -19.91
C PHE A 364 0.39 3.72 -20.90
N GLY A 365 0.65 3.82 -22.20
CA GLY A 365 -0.40 4.10 -23.23
C GLY A 365 -1.40 2.94 -23.45
N VAL A 366 -1.72 2.22 -22.38
CA VAL A 366 -2.76 1.21 -22.27
C VAL A 366 -3.88 1.84 -21.44
N SER A 367 -5.14 1.44 -21.64
CA SER A 367 -6.23 1.98 -20.82
C SER A 367 -5.97 1.78 -19.33
N ILE A 368 -6.28 2.80 -18.52
CA ILE A 368 -6.04 2.79 -17.07
C ILE A 368 -6.68 1.58 -16.37
N TYR A 369 -7.86 1.17 -16.84
CA TYR A 369 -8.60 0.00 -16.34
C TYR A 369 -7.84 -1.30 -16.58
N LEU A 370 -7.36 -1.51 -17.81
CA LEU A 370 -6.61 -2.71 -18.17
C LEU A 370 -5.26 -2.73 -17.45
N MET A 371 -4.58 -1.59 -17.35
CA MET A 371 -3.31 -1.47 -16.63
C MET A 371 -3.45 -1.88 -15.16
N GLN A 372 -4.54 -1.44 -14.50
CA GLN A 372 -4.83 -1.83 -13.12
C GLN A 372 -5.10 -3.34 -12.98
N ILE A 373 -5.80 -3.96 -13.94
CA ILE A 373 -6.02 -5.41 -13.97
C ILE A 373 -4.70 -6.15 -14.16
N ILE A 374 -3.82 -5.69 -15.07
CA ILE A 374 -2.50 -6.29 -15.30
C ILE A 374 -1.65 -6.21 -14.03
N PHE A 375 -1.63 -5.06 -13.36
CA PHE A 375 -0.94 -4.92 -12.07
C PHE A 375 -1.50 -5.84 -10.99
N GLY A 376 -2.83 -6.02 -10.93
CA GLY A 376 -3.44 -7.02 -10.05
C GLY A 376 -3.05 -8.45 -10.44
N ALA A 377 -3.10 -8.79 -11.72
CA ALA A 377 -2.78 -10.12 -12.23
C ALA A 377 -1.33 -10.53 -11.95
N VAL A 378 -0.39 -9.58 -12.06
CA VAL A 378 1.05 -9.83 -11.82
C VAL A 378 1.39 -10.03 -10.34
N ASP A 379 0.59 -9.49 -9.42
CA ASP A 379 0.78 -9.74 -7.99
C ASP A 379 0.58 -11.22 -7.64
N PHE A 380 -0.29 -11.94 -8.34
CA PHE A 380 -0.55 -13.35 -8.05
C PHE A 380 0.71 -14.23 -8.18
N PRO A 381 1.34 -14.33 -9.36
CA PRO A 381 2.56 -15.11 -9.51
C PRO A 381 3.71 -14.55 -8.66
N ALA A 382 3.79 -13.22 -8.48
CA ALA A 382 4.82 -12.63 -7.65
C ALA A 382 4.72 -13.05 -6.17
N LYS A 383 3.50 -13.08 -5.61
CA LYS A 383 3.25 -13.52 -4.22
C LYS A 383 3.46 -15.02 -4.04
N LEU A 384 3.06 -15.84 -5.02
CA LEU A 384 3.35 -17.28 -5.01
C LEU A 384 4.86 -17.56 -5.07
N LEU A 385 5.58 -16.82 -5.92
CA LEU A 385 7.04 -16.90 -6.00
C LEU A 385 7.67 -16.47 -4.66
N ALA A 386 7.21 -15.36 -4.07
CA ALA A 386 7.68 -14.90 -2.78
C ALA A 386 7.49 -15.96 -1.69
N LEU A 387 6.32 -16.61 -1.65
CA LEU A 387 6.04 -17.70 -0.71
C LEU A 387 7.04 -18.86 -0.88
N GLY A 388 7.30 -19.29 -2.12
CA GLY A 388 8.30 -20.31 -2.41
C GLY A 388 9.71 -19.88 -1.97
N MET A 389 10.12 -18.66 -2.30
CA MET A 389 11.43 -18.12 -1.90
C MET A 389 11.57 -18.06 -0.38
N LEU A 390 10.52 -17.67 0.35
CA LEU A 390 10.53 -17.62 1.81
C LEU A 390 10.69 -18.99 2.46
N SER A 391 10.09 -20.03 1.85
CA SER A 391 10.20 -21.41 2.33
C SER A 391 11.56 -22.05 2.07
N TYR A 392 12.19 -21.75 0.92
CA TYR A 392 13.43 -22.44 0.50
C TYR A 392 14.72 -21.61 0.68
N LEU A 393 14.71 -20.32 0.36
CA LEU A 393 15.90 -19.45 0.34
C LEU A 393 16.08 -18.64 1.64
N GLY A 394 15.06 -18.62 2.50
CA GLY A 394 15.04 -17.83 3.73
C GLY A 394 14.52 -16.40 3.52
N ARG A 395 14.30 -15.68 4.62
CA ARG A 395 13.65 -14.36 4.62
C ARG A 395 14.59 -13.26 4.17
N ARG A 396 15.85 -13.31 4.62
CA ARG A 396 16.86 -12.28 4.33
C ARG A 396 17.16 -12.21 2.83
N VAL A 397 17.45 -13.36 2.24
CA VAL A 397 17.79 -13.46 0.81
C VAL A 397 16.58 -13.08 -0.04
N SER A 398 15.38 -13.54 0.32
CA SER A 398 14.15 -13.20 -0.40
C SER A 398 13.88 -11.70 -0.41
N GLN A 399 14.00 -11.04 0.75
CA GLN A 399 13.78 -9.59 0.86
C GLN A 399 14.79 -8.78 0.04
N ALA A 400 16.08 -9.11 0.17
CA ALA A 400 17.14 -8.42 -0.59
C ALA A 400 17.00 -8.66 -2.10
N ALA A 401 16.72 -9.91 -2.52
CA ALA A 401 16.54 -10.26 -3.92
C ALA A 401 15.36 -9.52 -4.55
N CYS A 402 14.21 -9.46 -3.87
CA CYS A 402 13.05 -8.72 -4.40
C CYS A 402 13.35 -7.23 -4.59
N LEU A 403 14.06 -6.59 -3.65
CA LEU A 403 14.41 -5.17 -3.74
C LEU A 403 15.43 -4.89 -4.85
N PHE A 404 16.49 -5.70 -4.96
CA PHE A 404 17.49 -5.53 -6.03
C PHE A 404 16.92 -5.84 -7.41
N LEU A 405 16.10 -6.88 -7.55
CA LEU A 405 15.44 -7.21 -8.82
C LEU A 405 14.45 -6.11 -9.22
N SER A 406 13.68 -5.57 -8.26
CA SER A 406 12.80 -4.43 -8.52
C SER A 406 13.60 -3.22 -9.02
N ALA A 407 14.69 -2.85 -8.33
CA ALA A 407 15.53 -1.74 -8.73
C ALA A 407 16.16 -1.93 -10.12
N LEU A 408 16.67 -3.13 -10.40
CA LEU A 408 17.24 -3.48 -11.70
C LEU A 408 16.23 -3.26 -12.83
N VAL A 409 15.00 -3.74 -12.64
CA VAL A 409 13.93 -3.60 -13.63
C VAL A 409 13.52 -2.14 -13.80
N ILE A 410 13.39 -1.37 -12.71
CA ILE A 410 13.07 0.06 -12.75
C ILE A 410 14.15 0.84 -13.50
N PHE A 411 15.43 0.60 -13.23
CA PHE A 411 16.53 1.25 -13.93
C PHE A 411 16.61 0.85 -15.40
N THR A 412 16.39 -0.43 -15.71
CA THR A 412 16.35 -0.90 -17.10
C THR A 412 15.28 -0.16 -17.90
N ASN A 413 14.13 0.12 -17.28
CA ASN A 413 13.03 0.84 -17.92
C ASN A 413 13.39 2.28 -18.35
N ILE A 414 14.39 2.91 -17.71
CA ILE A 414 14.86 4.27 -18.06
C ILE A 414 15.50 4.28 -19.45
N PHE A 415 16.20 3.21 -19.83
CA PHE A 415 16.91 3.11 -21.10
C PHE A 415 16.00 2.69 -22.26
N VAL A 416 14.74 2.34 -22.00
CA VAL A 416 13.80 1.91 -23.03
C VAL A 416 13.17 3.14 -23.69
N PRO A 417 13.28 3.29 -25.02
CA PRO A 417 12.70 4.42 -25.74
C PRO A 417 11.17 4.41 -25.66
N THR A 418 10.56 5.60 -25.74
CA THR A 418 9.10 5.81 -25.62
C THR A 418 8.27 5.05 -26.64
N ASP A 419 8.86 4.77 -27.81
CA ASP A 419 8.18 4.09 -28.91
C ASP A 419 7.93 2.60 -28.62
N MET A 420 8.71 2.00 -27.71
CA MET A 420 8.63 0.59 -27.32
C MET A 420 7.71 0.37 -26.12
N GLN A 421 6.47 0.82 -26.25
CA GLN A 421 5.51 0.89 -25.15
C GLN A 421 5.24 -0.47 -24.48
N THR A 422 5.19 -1.57 -25.25
CA THR A 422 4.96 -2.92 -24.71
C THR A 422 6.06 -3.33 -23.75
N ILE A 423 7.33 -3.12 -24.13
CA ILE A 423 8.50 -3.47 -23.29
C ILE A 423 8.48 -2.66 -22.00
N ARG A 424 8.23 -1.36 -22.11
CA ARG A 424 8.16 -0.45 -20.96
C ARG A 424 7.04 -0.83 -19.97
N THR A 425 5.87 -1.20 -20.48
CA THR A 425 4.76 -1.69 -19.66
C THR A 425 5.11 -3.03 -19.00
N THR A 426 5.70 -3.99 -19.72
CA THR A 426 6.12 -5.27 -19.16
C THR A 426 7.15 -5.10 -18.04
N LEU A 427 8.17 -4.25 -18.24
CA LEU A 427 9.16 -3.95 -17.20
C LEU A 427 8.51 -3.29 -15.98
N ALA A 428 7.64 -2.30 -16.17
CA ALA A 428 6.93 -1.67 -15.05
C ALA A 428 6.08 -2.69 -14.25
N CYS A 429 5.41 -3.60 -14.96
CA CYS A 429 4.63 -4.68 -14.34
C CYS A 429 5.53 -5.62 -13.52
N LEU A 430 6.67 -6.04 -14.07
CA LEU A 430 7.64 -6.88 -13.34
C LEU A 430 8.20 -6.16 -12.12
N GLY A 431 8.56 -4.88 -12.25
CA GLY A 431 9.03 -4.05 -11.14
C GLY A 431 8.00 -3.95 -10.01
N LYS A 432 6.73 -3.73 -10.36
CA LYS A 432 5.59 -3.73 -9.44
C LYS A 432 5.36 -5.08 -8.78
N GLY A 433 5.49 -6.17 -9.53
CA GLY A 433 5.42 -7.53 -8.99
C GLY A 433 6.49 -7.78 -7.92
N PHE A 434 7.74 -7.39 -8.18
CA PHE A 434 8.83 -7.54 -7.21
C PHE A 434 8.66 -6.66 -5.96
N THR A 435 8.14 -5.42 -6.10
CA THR A 435 7.82 -4.60 -4.91
C THR A 435 6.67 -5.21 -4.11
N SER A 436 5.67 -5.80 -4.76
CA SER A 436 4.56 -6.52 -4.11
C SER A 436 5.06 -7.75 -3.33
N ALA A 437 5.95 -8.54 -3.93
CA ALA A 437 6.62 -9.66 -3.27
C ALA A 437 7.44 -9.23 -2.04
N SER A 438 8.17 -8.11 -2.17
CA SER A 438 8.89 -7.46 -1.07
C SER A 438 7.92 -7.03 0.05
N PHE A 439 6.73 -6.51 -0.30
CA PHE A 439 5.71 -6.10 0.66
C PHE A 439 5.20 -7.31 1.47
N THR A 440 4.87 -8.42 0.82
CA THR A 440 4.46 -9.65 1.54
C THR A 440 5.58 -10.20 2.43
N THR A 441 6.83 -10.17 1.95
CA THR A 441 7.97 -10.67 2.70
C THR A 441 8.27 -9.83 3.94
N VAL A 442 8.24 -8.50 3.83
CA VAL A 442 8.59 -7.61 4.95
C VAL A 442 7.58 -7.69 6.10
N TYR A 443 6.28 -7.89 5.81
CA TYR A 443 5.25 -8.07 6.85
C TYR A 443 5.52 -9.30 7.72
N LEU A 444 5.85 -10.42 7.08
CA LEU A 444 6.20 -11.67 7.77
C LEU A 444 7.52 -11.52 8.51
N TYR A 445 8.55 -11.01 7.83
CA TYR A 445 9.90 -10.91 8.37
C TYR A 445 9.96 -10.00 9.61
N THR A 446 9.21 -8.90 9.60
CA THR A 446 9.07 -8.00 10.76
C THR A 446 8.44 -8.68 11.96
N GLY A 447 7.42 -9.52 11.73
CA GLY A 447 6.78 -10.31 12.77
C GLY A 447 7.70 -11.37 13.37
N GLU A 448 8.66 -11.89 12.60
CA GLU A 448 9.63 -12.88 13.06
C GLU A 448 10.84 -12.25 13.78
N LEU A 449 11.25 -11.04 13.37
CA LEU A 449 12.39 -10.33 13.93
C LEU A 449 12.10 -9.69 15.29
N TYR A 450 10.92 -9.07 15.44
CA TYR A 450 10.60 -8.40 16.70
C TYR A 450 10.15 -9.41 17.79
N PRO A 451 10.66 -9.25 19.02
CA PRO A 451 10.32 -10.16 20.11
C PRO A 451 8.88 -9.99 20.53
N THR A 452 8.27 -11.08 21.02
CA THR A 452 6.83 -11.15 21.28
C THR A 452 6.30 -10.00 22.14
N VAL A 453 7.09 -9.56 23.13
CA VAL A 453 6.72 -8.47 24.07
C VAL A 453 6.57 -7.09 23.43
N ILE A 454 7.28 -6.80 22.34
CA ILE A 454 7.26 -5.49 21.66
C ILE A 454 6.95 -5.60 20.16
N ARG A 455 6.59 -6.80 19.68
CA ARG A 455 6.32 -7.09 18.27
C ARG A 455 5.26 -6.17 17.68
N GLN A 456 4.20 -5.92 18.43
CA GLN A 456 3.07 -5.11 17.97
C GLN A 456 3.46 -3.64 17.85
N THR A 457 4.11 -3.09 18.88
CA THR A 457 4.66 -1.73 18.88
C THR A 457 5.71 -1.54 17.79
N GLY A 458 6.62 -2.51 17.62
CA GLY A 458 7.64 -2.51 16.57
C GLY A 458 7.04 -2.54 15.17
N MET A 459 6.05 -3.40 14.92
CA MET A 459 5.34 -3.49 13.64
C MET A 459 4.57 -2.20 13.34
N GLY A 460 3.88 -1.61 14.32
CA GLY A 460 3.21 -0.32 14.18
C GLY A 460 4.19 0.81 13.85
N PHE A 461 5.34 0.85 14.53
CA PHE A 461 6.38 1.85 14.30
C PHE A 461 6.98 1.78 12.90
N VAL A 462 7.40 0.60 12.43
CA VAL A 462 7.95 0.47 11.07
C VAL A 462 6.90 0.65 9.98
N SER A 463 5.64 0.26 10.24
CA SER A 463 4.51 0.51 9.33
C SER A 463 4.24 2.01 9.16
N THR A 464 4.43 2.81 10.21
CA THR A 464 4.33 4.28 10.12
C THR A 464 5.31 4.83 9.10
N PHE A 465 6.57 4.33 9.07
CA PHE A 465 7.54 4.72 8.06
C PHE A 465 7.20 4.23 6.65
N ALA A 466 6.54 3.08 6.50
CA ALA A 466 5.96 2.70 5.20
C ALA A 466 4.89 3.68 4.74
N ARG A 467 4.08 4.23 5.66
CA ARG A 467 3.07 5.25 5.32
C ARG A 467 3.70 6.60 4.98
N VAL A 468 4.81 6.97 5.61
CA VAL A 468 5.65 8.10 5.17
C VAL A 468 6.16 7.86 3.73
N GLY A 469 6.58 6.63 3.42
CA GLY A 469 6.95 6.23 2.05
C GLY A 469 5.80 6.36 1.06
N SER A 470 4.58 5.88 1.39
CA SER A 470 3.43 6.02 0.49
C SER A 470 2.98 7.48 0.30
N MET A 471 3.17 8.33 1.32
CA MET A 471 2.92 9.76 1.23
C MET A 471 3.94 10.46 0.33
N ALA A 472 5.23 10.12 0.43
CA ALA A 472 6.28 10.70 -0.41
C ALA A 472 6.21 10.25 -1.88
N ALA A 473 5.63 9.08 -2.15
CA ALA A 473 5.61 8.49 -3.49
C ALA A 473 4.94 9.38 -4.56
N PRO A 474 3.68 9.84 -4.42
CA PRO A 474 3.05 10.72 -5.41
C PRO A 474 3.76 12.08 -5.54
N ALA A 475 4.31 12.62 -4.46
CA ALA A 475 5.07 13.88 -4.51
C ALA A 475 6.30 13.79 -5.44
N VAL A 476 6.93 12.62 -5.53
CA VAL A 476 8.06 12.39 -6.44
C VAL A 476 7.63 12.32 -7.91
N LEU A 477 6.37 12.01 -8.21
CA LEU A 477 5.85 12.07 -9.58
C LEU A 477 5.78 13.51 -10.12
N ILE A 478 5.79 14.53 -9.27
CA ILE A 478 5.86 15.94 -9.69
C ILE A 478 7.20 16.23 -10.40
N LEU A 479 8.27 15.51 -10.05
CA LEU A 479 9.59 15.65 -10.68
C LEU A 479 9.61 15.17 -12.15
N ASP A 480 8.56 14.47 -12.61
CA ASP A 480 8.41 14.06 -14.01
C ASP A 480 8.39 15.26 -14.97
N GLU A 481 7.93 16.44 -14.51
CA GLU A 481 7.90 17.69 -15.28
C GLU A 481 9.31 18.25 -15.56
N VAL A 482 10.27 17.97 -14.69
CA VAL A 482 11.65 18.43 -14.85
C VAL A 482 12.43 17.46 -15.74
N LEU A 483 12.31 16.16 -15.45
CA LEU A 483 12.98 15.10 -16.19
C LEU A 483 12.17 13.80 -16.06
N PRO A 484 11.69 13.20 -17.18
CA PRO A 484 10.86 12.01 -17.16
C PRO A 484 11.49 10.76 -16.51
N ALA A 485 12.82 10.76 -16.36
CA ALA A 485 13.59 9.69 -15.74
C ALA A 485 13.75 9.84 -14.21
N LEU A 486 13.57 11.05 -13.65
CA LEU A 486 13.83 11.32 -12.23
C LEU A 486 13.00 10.45 -11.28
N PRO A 487 11.67 10.29 -11.46
CA PRO A 487 10.89 9.44 -10.56
C PRO A 487 11.43 8.01 -10.49
N SER A 488 11.75 7.41 -11.65
CA SER A 488 12.34 6.07 -11.73
C SER A 488 13.70 5.97 -11.04
N VAL A 489 14.55 6.99 -11.17
CA VAL A 489 15.84 7.04 -10.45
C VAL A 489 15.65 7.08 -8.95
N VAL A 490 14.69 7.86 -8.44
CA VAL A 490 14.44 7.98 -7.00
C VAL A 490 13.82 6.69 -6.45
N TYR A 491 12.83 6.10 -7.12
CA TYR A 491 12.23 4.82 -6.70
C TYR A 491 13.24 3.67 -6.74
N GLY A 492 13.99 3.54 -7.84
CA GLY A 492 15.02 2.51 -8.00
C GLY A 492 16.17 2.67 -7.01
N GLY A 493 16.64 3.91 -6.80
CA GLY A 493 17.70 4.23 -5.85
C GLY A 493 17.33 3.91 -4.41
N ALA A 494 16.11 4.26 -4.00
CA ALA A 494 15.58 3.88 -2.68
C ALA A 494 15.57 2.35 -2.50
N ALA A 495 15.12 1.60 -3.52
CA ALA A 495 15.08 0.14 -3.49
C ALA A 495 16.48 -0.49 -3.38
N VAL A 496 17.50 0.05 -4.07
CA VAL A 496 18.90 -0.39 -3.92
C VAL A 496 19.39 -0.17 -2.49
N LEU A 497 19.20 1.02 -1.94
CA LEU A 497 19.61 1.35 -0.58
C LEU A 497 18.94 0.42 0.44
N ALA A 498 17.64 0.21 0.31
CA ALA A 498 16.89 -0.72 1.15
C ALA A 498 17.35 -2.18 0.97
N GLY A 499 17.73 -2.61 -0.23
CA GLY A 499 18.32 -3.92 -0.49
C GLY A 499 19.62 -4.13 0.30
N PHE A 500 20.48 -3.11 0.37
CA PHE A 500 21.67 -3.15 1.22
C PHE A 500 21.34 -3.24 2.71
N PHE A 501 20.34 -2.47 3.19
CA PHE A 501 19.87 -2.58 4.58
C PHE A 501 19.27 -3.97 4.88
N ALA A 502 18.52 -4.55 3.94
CA ALA A 502 17.96 -5.89 4.08
C ALA A 502 19.06 -6.95 4.22
N CYS A 503 20.19 -6.79 3.54
CA CYS A 503 21.35 -7.67 3.70
C CYS A 503 21.96 -7.64 5.11
N PHE A 504 21.72 -6.62 5.94
CA PHE A 504 22.19 -6.56 7.32
C PHE A 504 21.23 -7.15 8.34
N LEU A 505 20.03 -7.56 7.92
CA LEU A 505 19.07 -8.22 8.80
C LEU A 505 19.46 -9.69 9.04
N PRO A 506 19.18 -10.25 10.23
CA PRO A 506 19.48 -11.64 10.56
C PRO A 506 18.47 -12.61 9.93
N GLU A 507 18.90 -13.80 9.55
CA GLU A 507 18.01 -14.82 8.98
C GLU A 507 17.09 -15.42 10.06
N THR A 508 15.84 -15.69 9.70
CA THR A 508 14.80 -16.20 10.61
C THR A 508 14.29 -17.59 10.21
N LEU A 509 14.66 -18.11 9.03
CA LEU A 509 14.28 -19.45 8.58
C LEU A 509 14.69 -20.53 9.58
N ASN A 510 13.71 -21.30 10.08
CA ASN A 510 13.87 -22.39 11.06
C ASN A 510 14.50 -21.96 12.40
N VAL A 511 14.48 -20.66 12.72
CA VAL A 511 14.97 -20.13 14.00
C VAL A 511 13.76 -19.89 14.92
N PRO A 512 13.83 -20.28 16.21
CA PRO A 512 12.76 -19.98 17.16
C PRO A 512 12.61 -18.47 17.34
N LEU A 513 11.34 -18.02 17.38
CA LEU A 513 10.96 -16.63 17.60
C LEU A 513 11.52 -16.12 18.93
N PRO A 514 12.11 -14.91 18.97
CA PRO A 514 12.56 -14.33 20.23
C PRO A 514 11.34 -13.96 21.10
N ASP A 515 11.41 -14.29 22.38
CA ASP A 515 10.36 -13.93 23.34
C ASP A 515 10.66 -12.56 23.94
N THR A 516 11.93 -12.29 24.30
CA THR A 516 12.35 -11.05 24.98
C THR A 516 13.37 -10.24 24.20
N ILE A 517 13.69 -9.03 24.68
CA ILE A 517 14.71 -8.15 24.08
C ILE A 517 16.10 -8.74 24.30
N GLU A 518 16.33 -9.35 25.45
CA GLU A 518 17.58 -10.00 25.81
C GLU A 518 17.90 -11.16 24.85
N ASP A 519 16.90 -11.96 24.47
CA ASP A 519 17.06 -13.04 23.47
C ASP A 519 17.60 -12.50 22.14
N VAL A 520 17.19 -11.28 21.75
CA VAL A 520 17.64 -10.63 20.52
C VAL A 520 19.08 -10.15 20.66
N GLU A 521 19.45 -9.55 21.79
CA GLU A 521 20.82 -9.08 22.05
C GLU A 521 21.81 -10.25 22.21
N GLU A 522 21.43 -11.36 22.85
CA GLU A 522 22.27 -12.55 22.96
C GLU A 522 22.56 -13.18 21.58
N LYS A 523 21.52 -13.35 20.76
CA LYS A 523 21.68 -13.81 19.37
C LYS A 523 22.56 -12.86 18.56
N TRP A 524 22.44 -11.56 18.82
CA TRP A 524 23.23 -10.54 18.15
C TRP A 524 24.71 -10.60 18.53
N ASP A 525 25.02 -10.77 19.81
CA ASP A 525 26.39 -10.88 20.29
C ASP A 525 27.06 -12.17 19.82
N LEU A 526 26.31 -13.28 19.74
CA LEU A 526 26.77 -14.53 19.15
C LEU A 526 27.11 -14.39 17.65
N SER A 527 26.25 -13.71 16.89
CA SER A 527 26.49 -13.41 15.46
C SER A 527 27.75 -12.55 15.25
N ASN A 528 27.93 -11.50 16.05
CA ASN A 528 29.13 -10.66 15.99
C ASN A 528 30.40 -11.42 16.40
N ASN A 529 30.31 -12.33 17.38
CA ASN A 529 31.43 -13.15 17.79
C ASN A 529 31.81 -14.17 16.71
N GLN A 530 30.83 -14.81 16.05
CA GLN A 530 31.12 -15.68 14.90
C GLN A 530 31.75 -14.89 13.73
N MET A 531 31.26 -13.68 13.44
CA MET A 531 31.83 -12.80 12.41
C MET A 531 33.27 -12.37 12.75
N LYS A 532 33.53 -12.04 14.02
CA LYS A 532 34.88 -11.74 14.52
C LYS A 532 35.80 -12.94 14.41
N VAL A 533 35.36 -14.14 14.77
CA VAL A 533 36.16 -15.37 14.64
C VAL A 533 36.49 -15.65 13.17
N ILE A 534 35.54 -15.47 12.24
CA ILE A 534 35.79 -15.65 10.79
C ILE A 534 36.77 -14.60 10.25
N LEU A 535 36.67 -13.33 10.69
CA LEU A 535 37.60 -12.26 10.33
C LEU A 535 39.00 -12.48 10.92
N ILE A 536 39.09 -13.01 12.15
CA ILE A 536 40.36 -13.37 12.78
C ILE A 536 41.00 -14.54 12.02
N CYS A 537 40.24 -15.59 11.70
CA CYS A 537 40.74 -16.73 10.90
C CYS A 537 41.26 -16.30 9.53
N LYS A 538 40.54 -15.41 8.82
CA LYS A 538 41.00 -14.85 7.53
C LYS A 538 42.23 -13.95 7.64
N ASN A 539 42.41 -13.24 8.75
CA ASN A 539 43.61 -12.43 8.98
C ASN A 539 44.81 -13.30 9.38
N THR A 540 44.60 -14.40 10.11
CA THR A 540 45.67 -15.37 10.40
C THR A 540 46.13 -16.12 9.15
N GLU A 541 45.24 -16.42 8.20
CA GLU A 541 45.64 -17.00 6.90
C GLU A 541 46.45 -16.04 6.02
N LYS A 542 46.24 -14.72 6.16
CA LYS A 542 47.04 -13.69 5.47
C LYS A 542 48.38 -13.35 6.12
N LEU A 543 48.61 -13.76 7.36
CA LEU A 543 49.89 -13.60 8.07
C LEU A 543 50.81 -14.83 7.93
N ASN A 544 50.28 -15.94 7.43
CA ASN A 544 51.02 -17.18 7.16
C ASN A 544 51.40 -17.37 5.67
N HIS A 545 51.19 -16.33 4.86
CA HIS A 545 51.69 -16.18 3.48
C HIS A 545 52.55 -14.91 3.44
#